data_AF-A0A3D0NQP7-F1
#
_entry.id   AF-A0A3D0NQP7-F1
#
_cell.length_a   1.000
_cell.length_b   1.000
_cell.length_c   1.000
_cell.angle_alpha   90.00
_cell.angle_beta   90.00
_cell.angle_gamma   90.00
#
_symmetry.space_group_name_H-M   'P 1'
#
loop_
_entity.id
_entity.type
_entity.pdbx_description
1 polymer ?
#
loop_
_entity_poly.entity_id
_entity_poly.type
_entity_poly.pdbx_seq_one_letter_code
_entity_poly.pdbx_strand_id
1 'polypeptide(L)'
;MKEFASRDWPAFARLLAEILPGHVKYAWDKSEADRSHFKMWQAAGVTILPNHFYSPIPDVSGISDAELTARLPMHGIDMRVDAQLALLADLASYKQEYCAFRSRAPNTYGLFYFGGALPPIDAELLYAMVRKLKPARVRELGAGFSTLVIAEAVLRNEAEGHPCDFISIDPYPGDLVSGDLKGRSAHISKKAEHV
;
A
#
# COMPACT_ATOMS: atom_id res chain seq x y z
N MET A 1 45.62 8.60 -1.22
CA MET A 1 44.46 9.46 -0.86
C MET A 1 44.33 10.75 -1.68
N LYS A 2 45.33 11.21 -2.45
CA LYS A 2 45.23 12.44 -3.28
C LYS A 2 44.58 12.26 -4.68
N GLU A 3 44.32 11.03 -5.12
CA GLU A 3 43.83 10.74 -6.49
C GLU A 3 42.30 10.81 -6.67
N PHE A 4 41.52 10.89 -5.60
CA PHE A 4 40.05 10.90 -5.71
C PHE A 4 39.46 12.30 -5.94
N ALA A 5 40.24 13.36 -5.71
CA ALA A 5 39.76 14.74 -5.73
C ALA A 5 39.73 15.39 -7.14
N SER A 6 40.30 14.76 -8.16
CA SER A 6 40.40 15.31 -9.52
C SER A 6 39.37 14.75 -10.51
N ARG A 7 38.42 13.94 -10.06
CA ARG A 7 37.37 13.37 -10.92
C ARG A 7 36.13 14.25 -10.91
N ASP A 8 35.61 14.54 -12.10
CA ASP A 8 34.34 15.24 -12.31
C ASP A 8 33.18 14.30 -11.94
N TRP A 9 32.96 14.18 -10.63
CA TRP A 9 31.87 13.38 -10.05
C TRP A 9 30.49 13.73 -10.60
N PRO A 10 30.16 15.01 -10.83
CA PRO A 10 28.93 15.39 -11.53
C PRO A 10 28.80 14.78 -12.94
N ALA A 11 29.85 14.83 -13.77
CA ALA A 11 29.82 14.23 -15.10
C ALA A 11 29.72 12.70 -15.06
N PHE A 12 30.43 12.06 -14.13
CA PHE A 12 30.35 10.61 -13.92
C PHE A 12 28.96 10.18 -13.41
N ALA A 13 28.36 10.93 -12.49
CA ALA A 13 27.01 10.69 -12.00
C ALA A 13 25.96 10.88 -13.10
N ARG A 14 26.13 11.87 -13.99
CA ARG A 14 25.27 12.06 -15.18
C ARG A 14 25.38 10.89 -16.16
N LEU A 15 26.61 10.44 -16.45
CA LEU A 15 26.84 9.27 -17.31
C LEU A 15 26.18 8.00 -16.72
N LEU A 16 26.34 7.76 -15.42
CA LEU A 16 25.65 6.67 -14.74
C LEU A 16 24.13 6.84 -14.79
N ALA A 17 23.60 8.05 -14.56
CA ALA A 17 22.18 8.35 -14.62
C ALA A 17 21.58 8.29 -16.04
N GLU A 18 22.39 8.37 -17.10
CA GLU A 18 21.95 8.15 -18.49
C GLU A 18 21.95 6.66 -18.86
N ILE A 19 22.90 5.88 -18.33
CA ILE A 19 23.05 4.44 -18.63
C ILE A 19 22.12 3.58 -17.74
N LEU A 20 22.01 3.89 -16.45
CA LEU A 20 21.25 3.10 -15.47
C LEU A 20 19.75 2.99 -15.79
N PRO A 21 19.01 4.04 -16.21
CA PRO A 21 17.58 3.92 -16.53
C PRO A 21 17.29 3.02 -17.73
N GLY A 22 18.26 2.79 -18.62
CA GLY A 22 18.17 1.78 -19.68
C GLY A 22 18.23 0.34 -19.17
N HIS A 23 18.81 0.14 -17.98
CA HIS A 23 18.99 -1.16 -17.32
C HIS A 23 18.06 -1.37 -16.10
N VAL A 24 17.40 -0.31 -15.64
CA VAL A 24 16.57 -0.23 -14.41
C VAL A 24 15.11 0.15 -14.73
N LYS A 25 14.69 0.04 -16.00
CA LYS A 25 13.35 0.42 -16.43
C LYS A 25 12.29 -0.56 -15.89
N TYR A 26 11.49 -0.07 -14.95
CA TYR A 26 10.20 -0.61 -14.48
C TYR A 26 10.20 -2.05 -13.95
N ALA A 27 10.92 -2.29 -12.86
CA ALA A 27 10.70 -3.49 -12.04
C ALA A 27 9.45 -3.36 -11.14
N TRP A 28 8.29 -3.46 -11.76
CA TRP A 28 7.18 -4.25 -11.21
C TRP A 28 6.65 -5.26 -12.22
N ASP A 29 7.07 -5.17 -13.49
CA ASP A 29 7.03 -6.30 -14.41
C ASP A 29 8.34 -7.09 -14.31
N LYS A 30 8.25 -8.41 -14.37
CA LYS A 30 9.27 -9.39 -13.99
C LYS A 30 10.43 -9.47 -15.00
N SER A 31 11.15 -8.37 -15.25
CA SER A 31 12.34 -8.45 -16.10
C SER A 31 13.60 -8.70 -15.25
N GLU A 32 14.30 -9.79 -15.57
CA GLU A 32 15.54 -10.26 -14.91
C GLU A 32 16.74 -9.29 -15.05
N ALA A 33 16.60 -8.24 -15.86
CA ALA A 33 17.68 -7.31 -16.18
C ALA A 33 18.22 -6.57 -14.93
N ASP A 34 17.35 -6.24 -13.97
CA ASP A 34 17.68 -5.48 -12.77
C ASP A 34 18.58 -6.24 -11.78
N ARG A 35 18.57 -7.57 -11.80
CA ARG A 35 19.30 -8.40 -10.83
C ARG A 35 20.74 -8.73 -11.23
N SER A 36 21.06 -8.58 -12.51
CA SER A 36 22.32 -9.08 -13.09
C SER A 36 23.56 -8.47 -12.42
N HIS A 37 23.50 -7.19 -12.03
CA HIS A 37 24.63 -6.46 -11.44
C HIS A 37 24.39 -6.04 -9.99
N PHE A 38 23.17 -6.21 -9.46
CA PHE A 38 22.82 -5.82 -8.09
C PHE A 38 23.76 -6.43 -7.03
N LYS A 39 24.04 -7.73 -7.14
CA LYS A 39 24.96 -8.44 -6.22
C LYS A 39 26.40 -7.96 -6.34
N MET A 40 26.85 -7.61 -7.56
CA MET A 40 28.20 -7.09 -7.80
C MET A 40 28.39 -5.73 -7.10
N TRP A 41 27.43 -4.82 -7.26
CA TRP A 41 27.46 -3.51 -6.59
C TRP A 41 27.43 -3.66 -5.06
N GLN A 42 26.57 -4.54 -4.52
CA GLN A 42 26.53 -4.79 -3.08
C GLN A 42 27.84 -5.36 -2.54
N ALA A 43 28.49 -6.27 -3.26
CA ALA A 43 29.80 -6.80 -2.88
C ALA A 43 30.89 -5.70 -2.86
N ALA A 44 30.74 -4.67 -3.68
CA ALA A 44 31.59 -3.48 -3.69
C ALA A 44 31.16 -2.40 -2.67
N GLY A 45 30.13 -2.66 -1.85
CA GLY A 45 29.66 -1.76 -0.79
C GLY A 45 28.67 -0.67 -1.25
N VAL A 46 28.11 -0.77 -2.45
CA VAL A 46 27.18 0.22 -3.03
C VAL A 46 25.85 -0.45 -3.38
N THR A 47 24.72 0.16 -3.00
CA THR A 47 23.39 -0.28 -3.44
C THR A 47 22.79 0.79 -4.35
N ILE A 48 22.48 0.42 -5.59
CA ILE A 48 21.84 1.31 -6.57
C ILE A 48 20.37 0.94 -6.67
N LEU A 49 19.48 1.90 -6.44
CA LEU A 49 18.03 1.74 -6.50
C LEU A 49 17.42 2.86 -7.34
N PRO A 50 16.28 2.62 -8.02
CA PRO A 50 15.51 3.70 -8.62
C PRO A 50 15.11 4.73 -7.56
N ASN A 51 15.28 6.02 -7.86
CA ASN A 51 14.66 7.09 -7.08
C ASN A 51 13.18 7.16 -7.45
N HIS A 52 12.35 6.43 -6.71
CA HIS A 52 10.94 6.21 -7.02
C HIS A 52 10.12 6.20 -5.71
N PHE A 53 8.86 6.62 -5.77
CA PHE A 53 7.99 6.72 -4.59
C PHE A 53 7.67 5.36 -3.93
N TYR A 54 7.86 4.25 -4.64
CA TYR A 54 7.79 2.88 -4.08
C TYR A 54 9.14 2.36 -3.54
N SER A 55 10.21 3.15 -3.63
CA SER A 55 11.50 2.80 -3.03
C SER A 55 11.40 2.93 -1.50
N PRO A 56 12.00 2.00 -0.72
CA PRO A 56 12.10 2.16 0.72
C PRO A 56 13.07 3.29 1.13
N ILE A 57 13.91 3.75 0.20
CA ILE A 57 14.79 4.91 0.40
C ILE A 57 14.08 6.13 -0.21
N PRO A 58 13.67 7.12 0.59
CA PRO A 58 12.99 8.31 0.10
C PRO A 58 13.95 9.21 -0.70
N ASP A 59 13.38 10.05 -1.57
CA ASP A 59 14.14 11.15 -2.17
C ASP A 59 14.43 12.22 -1.11
N VAL A 60 15.70 12.30 -0.69
CA VAL A 60 16.15 13.26 0.33
C VAL A 60 16.63 14.58 -0.26
N SER A 61 16.58 14.76 -1.59
CA SER A 61 17.05 16.00 -2.24
C SER A 61 16.29 17.25 -1.78
N GLY A 62 15.04 17.07 -1.33
CA GLY A 62 14.19 18.12 -0.78
C GLY A 62 14.05 18.09 0.75
N ILE A 63 14.81 17.27 1.47
CA ILE A 63 14.66 17.08 2.92
C ILE A 63 16.00 17.32 3.60
N SER A 64 16.06 18.26 4.54
CA SER A 64 17.27 18.51 5.33
C SER A 64 17.52 17.40 6.36
N ASP A 65 18.78 17.22 6.78
CA ASP A 65 19.15 16.28 7.85
C ASP A 65 18.38 16.56 9.15
N ALA A 66 18.10 17.84 9.42
CA ALA A 66 17.31 18.26 10.57
C ALA A 66 15.86 17.77 10.47
N GLU A 67 15.23 17.85 9.29
CA GLU A 67 13.88 17.36 9.04
C GLU A 67 13.80 15.82 9.11
N LEU A 68 14.80 15.12 8.56
CA LEU A 68 14.88 13.66 8.61
C LEU A 68 15.03 13.10 10.03
N THR A 69 15.73 13.83 10.90
CA THR A 69 16.03 13.38 12.27
C THR A 69 15.11 13.99 13.33
N ALA A 70 14.28 14.96 12.94
CA ALA A 70 13.36 15.62 13.85
C ALA A 70 12.37 14.59 14.45
N ARG A 71 12.38 14.48 15.78
CA ARG A 71 11.29 13.83 16.49
C ARG A 71 10.15 14.81 16.59
N LEU A 72 9.14 14.60 15.75
CA LEU A 72 7.92 15.40 15.82
C LEU A 72 7.05 14.92 17.00
N PRO A 73 6.69 15.81 17.93
CA PRO A 73 5.74 15.47 18.99
C PRO A 73 4.37 15.15 18.39
N MET A 74 3.73 14.09 18.86
CA MET A 74 2.38 13.69 18.46
C MET A 74 1.31 14.56 19.17
N HIS A 75 1.39 15.88 19.00
CA HIS A 75 0.47 16.82 19.64
C HIS A 75 -0.98 16.50 19.26
N GLY A 76 -1.84 16.39 20.28
CA GLY A 76 -3.27 16.11 20.10
C GLY A 76 -3.61 14.64 19.81
N ILE A 77 -2.62 13.73 19.80
CA ILE A 77 -2.86 12.29 19.65
C ILE A 77 -2.81 11.63 21.03
N ASP A 78 -3.97 11.28 21.55
CA ASP A 78 -4.09 10.32 22.66
C ASP A 78 -4.08 8.90 22.10
N MET A 79 -3.01 8.15 22.38
CA MET A 79 -2.82 6.79 21.86
C MET A 79 -3.88 5.81 22.36
N ARG A 80 -4.48 6.01 23.55
CA ARG A 80 -5.53 5.14 24.12
C ARG A 80 -5.26 3.63 23.95
N VAL A 81 -4.05 3.18 24.29
CA VAL A 81 -3.58 1.80 24.02
C VAL A 81 -4.53 0.75 24.60
N ASP A 82 -5.01 0.95 25.84
CA ASP A 82 -5.93 0.01 26.48
C ASP A 82 -7.26 -0.12 25.73
N ALA A 83 -7.77 0.98 25.16
CA ALA A 83 -8.97 0.97 24.33
C ALA A 83 -8.73 0.25 23.00
N GLN A 84 -7.53 0.35 22.42
CA GLN A 84 -7.17 -0.41 21.21
C GLN A 84 -7.12 -1.91 21.49
N LEU A 85 -6.57 -2.33 22.63
CA LEU A 85 -6.54 -3.74 23.05
C LEU A 85 -7.95 -4.28 23.33
N ALA A 86 -8.80 -3.50 23.99
CA ALA A 86 -10.20 -3.86 24.19
C ALA A 86 -10.96 -3.98 22.86
N LEU A 87 -10.74 -3.04 21.94
CA LEU A 87 -11.30 -3.10 20.58
C LEU A 87 -10.86 -4.38 19.86
N LEU A 88 -9.58 -4.76 19.94
CA LEU A 88 -9.08 -5.98 19.30
C LEU A 88 -9.80 -7.23 19.81
N ALA A 89 -10.05 -7.30 21.13
CA ALA A 89 -10.81 -8.40 21.73
C ALA A 89 -12.25 -8.46 21.19
N ASP A 90 -12.91 -7.31 21.03
CA ASP A 90 -14.24 -7.24 20.43
C ASP A 90 -14.24 -7.69 18.97
N LEU A 91 -13.25 -7.27 18.18
CA LEU A 91 -13.15 -7.61 16.75
C LEU A 91 -13.00 -9.12 16.51
N ALA A 92 -12.54 -9.87 17.52
CA ALA A 92 -12.47 -11.33 17.44
C ALA A 92 -13.84 -12.00 17.28
N SER A 93 -14.95 -11.33 17.59
CA SER A 93 -16.31 -11.87 17.36
C SER A 93 -16.58 -12.18 15.88
N TYR A 94 -15.90 -11.49 14.96
CA TYR A 94 -16.05 -11.67 13.51
C TYR A 94 -15.17 -12.79 12.94
N LYS A 95 -14.45 -13.54 13.80
CA LYS A 95 -13.49 -14.56 13.36
C LYS A 95 -14.07 -15.62 12.43
N GLN A 96 -15.24 -16.13 12.78
CA GLN A 96 -15.89 -17.15 11.95
C GLN A 96 -16.24 -16.59 10.56
N GLU A 97 -16.58 -15.31 10.47
CA GLU A 97 -16.95 -14.65 9.22
C GLU A 97 -15.77 -14.54 8.26
N TYR A 98 -14.61 -14.04 8.73
CA TYR A 98 -13.44 -13.84 7.89
C TYR A 98 -12.64 -15.13 7.65
N CYS A 99 -12.65 -16.09 8.59
CA CYS A 99 -12.05 -17.41 8.34
C CYS A 99 -12.78 -18.15 7.21
N ALA A 100 -14.08 -17.90 7.01
CA ALA A 100 -14.85 -18.51 5.92
C ALA A 100 -14.40 -18.05 4.53
N PHE A 101 -13.67 -16.94 4.41
CA PHE A 101 -13.09 -16.50 3.14
C PHE A 101 -12.07 -17.49 2.60
N ARG A 102 -11.34 -18.18 3.50
CA ARG A 102 -10.32 -19.17 3.14
C ARG A 102 -10.91 -20.43 2.50
N SER A 103 -12.16 -20.74 2.82
CA SER A 103 -12.89 -21.92 2.33
C SER A 103 -13.70 -21.67 1.05
N ARG A 104 -13.81 -20.42 0.61
CA ARG A 104 -14.39 -20.11 -0.70
C ARG A 104 -13.30 -20.41 -1.75
N ALA A 105 -13.65 -21.17 -2.80
CA ALA A 105 -12.81 -21.48 -3.97
C ALA A 105 -12.09 -20.23 -4.52
N PRO A 106 -11.14 -20.28 -5.49
CA PRO A 106 -10.46 -19.09 -6.00
C PRO A 106 -11.41 -18.26 -6.89
N ASN A 107 -12.49 -17.75 -6.29
CA ASN A 107 -13.08 -16.49 -6.68
C ASN A 107 -12.13 -15.37 -6.24
N THR A 108 -12.37 -14.17 -6.75
CA THR A 108 -11.61 -12.95 -6.45
C THR A 108 -11.26 -12.85 -4.95
N TYR A 109 -12.20 -13.20 -4.07
CA TYR A 109 -12.06 -13.16 -2.61
C TYR A 109 -11.00 -14.12 -2.02
N GLY A 110 -10.86 -15.33 -2.55
CA GLY A 110 -9.83 -16.28 -2.11
C GLY A 110 -8.41 -15.82 -2.47
N LEU A 111 -8.25 -15.11 -3.59
CA LEU A 111 -6.98 -14.53 -4.03
C LEU A 111 -6.50 -13.40 -3.10
N PHE A 112 -7.42 -12.62 -2.53
CA PHE A 112 -7.06 -11.51 -1.64
C PHE A 112 -6.50 -11.95 -0.29
N TYR A 113 -6.90 -13.12 0.19
CA TYR A 113 -6.56 -13.60 1.53
C TYR A 113 -5.22 -14.36 1.60
N PHE A 114 -4.66 -14.80 0.46
CA PHE A 114 -3.51 -15.72 0.43
C PHE A 114 -2.25 -15.21 -0.30
N GLY A 115 -2.23 -13.99 -0.85
CA GLY A 115 -1.02 -13.50 -1.53
C GLY A 115 -1.06 -12.13 -2.19
N GLY A 116 -2.00 -11.26 -1.81
CA GLY A 116 -2.14 -9.92 -2.36
C GLY A 116 -1.27 -8.86 -1.69
N ALA A 117 -1.44 -7.60 -2.12
CA ALA A 117 -0.80 -6.43 -1.51
C ALA A 117 -1.40 -6.04 -0.14
N LEU A 118 -2.45 -6.73 0.32
CA LEU A 118 -3.05 -6.57 1.65
C LEU A 118 -2.82 -7.84 2.49
N PRO A 119 -1.95 -7.78 3.51
CA PRO A 119 -1.68 -8.93 4.38
C PRO A 119 -2.95 -9.46 5.10
N PRO A 120 -2.96 -10.74 5.49
CA PRO A 120 -4.15 -11.36 6.10
C PRO A 120 -4.65 -10.64 7.36
N ILE A 121 -3.76 -10.22 8.25
CA ILE A 121 -4.13 -9.54 9.51
C ILE A 121 -4.81 -8.20 9.22
N ASP A 122 -4.29 -7.45 8.25
CA ASP A 122 -4.84 -6.14 7.87
C ASP A 122 -6.23 -6.30 7.24
N ALA A 123 -6.40 -7.33 6.39
CA ALA A 123 -7.71 -7.68 5.83
C ALA A 123 -8.72 -8.09 6.91
N GLU A 124 -8.28 -8.91 7.88
CA GLU A 124 -9.09 -9.38 9.01
C GLU A 124 -9.58 -8.21 9.87
N LEU A 125 -8.67 -7.29 10.22
CA LEU A 125 -8.98 -6.11 11.02
C LEU A 125 -9.88 -5.13 10.26
N LEU A 126 -9.57 -4.84 8.99
CA LEU A 126 -10.39 -3.95 8.16
C LEU A 126 -11.82 -4.48 8.03
N TYR A 127 -11.97 -5.76 7.75
CA TYR A 127 -13.27 -6.42 7.68
C TYR A 127 -14.05 -6.28 8.98
N ALA A 128 -13.44 -6.67 10.10
CA ALA A 128 -14.06 -6.64 11.42
C ALA A 128 -14.44 -5.21 11.82
N MET A 129 -13.63 -4.21 11.49
CA MET A 129 -13.92 -2.80 11.76
C MET A 129 -15.17 -2.32 11.02
N VAL A 130 -15.29 -2.63 9.72
CA VAL A 130 -16.49 -2.26 8.94
C VAL A 130 -17.73 -2.98 9.45
N ARG A 131 -17.60 -4.24 9.87
CA ARG A 131 -18.70 -5.02 10.47
C ARG A 131 -19.12 -4.52 11.85
N LYS A 132 -18.17 -4.08 12.68
CA LYS A 132 -18.44 -3.53 14.02
C LYS A 132 -19.07 -2.14 13.95
N LEU A 133 -18.50 -1.25 13.13
CA LEU A 133 -18.92 0.14 13.06
C LEU A 133 -20.18 0.33 12.21
N LYS A 134 -20.44 -0.57 11.26
CA LYS A 134 -21.56 -0.48 10.31
C LYS A 134 -21.70 0.93 9.72
N PRO A 135 -20.61 1.47 9.14
CA PRO A 135 -20.59 2.86 8.73
C PRO A 135 -21.64 3.11 7.65
N ALA A 136 -22.33 4.25 7.72
CA ALA A 136 -23.25 4.66 6.66
C ALA A 136 -22.51 5.11 5.38
N ARG A 137 -21.21 5.42 5.49
CA ARG A 137 -20.37 5.92 4.41
C ARG A 137 -18.94 5.43 4.56
N VAL A 138 -18.34 4.99 3.46
CA VAL A 138 -16.90 4.70 3.36
C VAL A 138 -16.33 5.48 2.17
N ARG A 139 -15.16 6.09 2.37
CA ARG A 139 -14.36 6.75 1.34
C ARG A 139 -12.96 6.15 1.38
N GLU A 140 -12.57 5.50 0.31
CA GLU A 140 -11.27 4.87 0.18
C GLU A 140 -10.41 5.67 -0.82
N LEU A 141 -9.21 6.05 -0.39
CA LEU A 141 -8.20 6.66 -1.26
C LEU A 141 -7.20 5.57 -1.66
N GLY A 142 -7.12 5.29 -2.96
CA GLY A 142 -6.53 4.08 -3.51
C GLY A 142 -7.58 2.97 -3.67
N ALA A 143 -7.46 2.15 -4.70
CA ALA A 143 -8.37 1.03 -4.97
C ALA A 143 -7.58 -0.25 -5.23
N GLY A 144 -7.90 -1.31 -4.51
CA GLY A 144 -7.20 -2.58 -4.60
C GLY A 144 -7.80 -3.64 -3.70
N PHE A 145 -6.95 -4.47 -3.10
CA PHE A 145 -7.37 -5.59 -2.26
C PHE A 145 -8.28 -5.17 -1.08
N SER A 146 -8.02 -4.00 -0.48
CA SER A 146 -8.85 -3.42 0.59
C SER A 146 -10.27 -3.09 0.14
N THR A 147 -10.44 -2.63 -1.10
CA THR A 147 -11.76 -2.32 -1.69
C THR A 147 -12.68 -3.54 -1.64
N LEU A 148 -12.13 -4.72 -1.89
CA LEU A 148 -12.90 -5.97 -1.97
C LEU A 148 -13.27 -6.49 -0.57
N VAL A 149 -12.38 -6.27 0.41
CA VAL A 149 -12.65 -6.56 1.83
C VAL A 149 -13.76 -5.67 2.37
N ILE A 150 -13.68 -4.36 2.09
CA ILE A 150 -14.71 -3.38 2.49
C ILE A 150 -16.05 -3.75 1.84
N ALA A 151 -16.05 -4.03 0.54
CA ALA A 151 -17.25 -4.39 -0.20
C ALA A 151 -17.95 -5.64 0.37
N GLU A 152 -17.21 -6.70 0.72
CA GLU A 152 -17.79 -7.89 1.36
C GLU A 152 -18.37 -7.56 2.75
N ALA A 153 -17.70 -6.72 3.54
CA ALA A 153 -18.24 -6.28 4.84
C ALA A 153 -19.51 -5.45 4.68
N VAL A 154 -19.55 -4.56 3.69
CA VAL A 154 -20.71 -3.73 3.35
C VAL A 154 -21.89 -4.61 2.92
N LEU A 155 -21.69 -5.60 2.05
CA LEU A 155 -22.76 -6.50 1.63
C LEU A 155 -23.40 -7.24 2.80
N ARG A 156 -22.60 -7.65 3.79
CA ARG A 156 -23.13 -8.28 5.01
C ARG A 156 -23.86 -7.31 5.91
N ASN A 157 -23.33 -6.09 6.06
CA ASN A 157 -24.03 -5.03 6.79
C ASN A 157 -25.38 -4.69 6.13
N GLU A 158 -25.42 -4.59 4.80
CA GLU A 158 -26.64 -4.36 4.01
C GLU A 158 -27.69 -5.43 4.22
N ALA A 159 -27.28 -6.71 4.21
CA ALA A 159 -28.16 -7.84 4.51
C ALA A 159 -28.76 -7.78 5.93
N GLU A 160 -28.08 -7.10 6.86
CA GLU A 160 -28.55 -6.85 8.22
C GLU A 160 -29.31 -5.51 8.37
N GLY A 161 -29.62 -4.81 7.27
CA GLY A 161 -30.35 -3.54 7.28
C GLY A 161 -29.48 -2.31 7.53
N HIS A 162 -28.17 -2.41 7.34
CA HIS A 162 -27.23 -1.30 7.51
C HIS A 162 -26.53 -0.97 6.17
N PRO A 163 -27.20 -0.23 5.27
CA PRO A 163 -26.62 0.15 4.00
C PRO A 163 -25.45 1.13 4.17
N CYS A 164 -24.49 1.06 3.25
CA CYS A 164 -23.32 1.92 3.23
C CYS A 164 -23.10 2.50 1.84
N ASP A 165 -22.95 3.82 1.77
CA ASP A 165 -22.45 4.48 0.58
C ASP A 165 -20.92 4.37 0.53
N PHE A 166 -20.41 3.37 -0.18
CA PHE A 166 -18.98 3.09 -0.32
C PHE A 166 -18.44 3.60 -1.66
N ILE A 167 -17.55 4.59 -1.62
CA ILE A 167 -16.86 5.14 -2.79
C ILE A 167 -15.35 4.91 -2.66
N SER A 168 -14.74 4.40 -3.73
CA SER A 168 -13.27 4.31 -3.87
C SER A 168 -12.77 5.34 -4.89
N ILE A 169 -11.59 5.89 -4.66
CA ILE A 169 -10.99 6.94 -5.49
C ILE A 169 -9.56 6.50 -5.84
N ASP A 170 -9.32 6.20 -7.11
CA ASP A 170 -7.99 5.82 -7.61
C ASP A 170 -7.87 6.17 -9.08
N PRO A 171 -6.90 7.00 -9.54
CA PRO A 171 -6.71 7.29 -10.95
C PRO A 171 -6.28 6.07 -11.79
N TYR A 172 -5.71 5.03 -11.17
CA TYR A 172 -5.14 3.86 -11.84
C TYR A 172 -5.52 2.55 -11.11
N PRO A 173 -6.83 2.24 -10.98
CA PRO A 173 -7.26 1.03 -10.28
C PRO A 173 -6.76 -0.22 -10.99
N GLY A 174 -6.41 -1.25 -10.22
CA GLY A 174 -6.15 -2.57 -10.81
C GLY A 174 -7.42 -3.16 -11.46
N ASP A 175 -7.24 -4.05 -12.43
CA ASP A 175 -8.34 -4.65 -13.21
C ASP A 175 -9.44 -5.30 -12.36
N LEU A 176 -9.08 -5.80 -11.18
CA LEU A 176 -10.01 -6.45 -10.26
C LEU A 176 -11.03 -5.49 -9.62
N VAL A 177 -10.76 -4.18 -9.63
CA VAL A 177 -11.54 -3.15 -8.92
C VAL A 177 -11.86 -1.93 -9.80
N SER A 178 -11.49 -1.94 -11.07
CA SER A 178 -11.74 -0.84 -12.01
C SER A 178 -13.21 -0.78 -12.47
N GLY A 179 -13.90 -1.92 -12.57
CA GLY A 179 -15.30 -2.03 -12.97
C GLY A 179 -16.30 -2.02 -11.82
N ASP A 180 -17.59 -2.24 -12.11
CA ASP A 180 -18.62 -2.33 -11.07
C ASP A 180 -18.34 -3.45 -10.08
N LEU A 181 -18.46 -3.15 -8.78
CA LEU A 181 -18.20 -4.08 -7.69
C LEU A 181 -19.39 -4.09 -6.73
N LYS A 182 -19.98 -5.26 -6.49
CA LYS A 182 -21.06 -5.40 -5.51
C LYS A 182 -20.59 -4.95 -4.12
N GLY A 183 -21.42 -4.20 -3.40
CA GLY A 183 -21.07 -3.61 -2.11
C GLY A 183 -20.28 -2.31 -2.21
N ARG A 184 -19.97 -1.85 -3.44
CA ARG A 184 -19.39 -0.53 -3.70
C ARG A 184 -20.37 0.30 -4.51
N SER A 185 -20.64 1.51 -4.03
CA SER A 185 -21.58 2.45 -4.65
C SER A 185 -21.00 3.12 -5.89
N ALA A 186 -19.72 3.50 -5.87
CA ALA A 186 -19.05 4.08 -7.03
C ALA A 186 -17.51 3.95 -6.97
N HIS A 187 -16.90 4.11 -8.14
CA HIS A 187 -15.46 4.33 -8.27
C HIS A 187 -15.19 5.63 -9.02
N ILE A 188 -14.22 6.42 -8.53
CA ILE A 188 -13.80 7.67 -9.14
C ILE A 188 -12.37 7.52 -9.64
N SER A 189 -12.21 7.50 -10.96
CA SER A 189 -10.91 7.38 -11.63
C SER A 189 -10.21 8.74 -11.79
N LYS A 190 -9.99 9.43 -10.67
CA LYS A 190 -9.28 10.70 -10.58
C LYS A 190 -8.37 10.71 -9.36
N LYS A 191 -7.39 11.61 -9.37
CA LYS A 191 -6.60 11.91 -8.16
C LYS A 191 -7.51 12.48 -7.07
N ALA A 192 -7.25 12.11 -5.82
CA ALA A 192 -8.01 12.56 -4.66
C ALA A 192 -8.03 14.09 -4.52
N GLU A 193 -6.96 14.78 -4.93
CA GLU A 193 -6.88 16.25 -4.92
C GLU A 193 -7.86 16.94 -5.89
N HIS A 194 -8.51 16.20 -6.80
CA HIS A 194 -9.43 16.70 -7.82
C HIS A 194 -10.87 16.17 -7.67
N VAL A 195 -11.21 15.59 -6.51
CA VAL A 195 -12.53 15.05 -6.17
C VAL A 195 -13.18 15.95 -5.13
#